data_AF-A0A3C1I003-F1
#
_entry.id   AF-A0A3C1I003-F1
#
_cell.length_a   1.000
_cell.length_b   1.000
_cell.length_c   1.000
_cell.angle_alpha   90.00
_cell.angle_beta   90.00
_cell.angle_gamma   90.00
#
_symmetry.space_group_name_H-M   'P 1'
#
loop_
_entity.id
_entity.type
_entity.pdbx_description
1 polymer ?
#
loop_
_entity_poly.entity_id
_entity_poly.type
_entity_poly.pdbx_seq_one_letter_code
_entity_poly.pdbx_strand_id
1 'polypeptide(L)'
;MVIRNYQKRFLILFLIVMIIGMLAVVLFFTFVKSPSSKAKAAVEEFYAYEQDGNFAESWKMFHPFMKERLEKNQYIEDRVQALFNDNGVHTFSFTVDDPELIKNWQVDEDSEPIEEVYKTEVRQFFEGIFGNFEIVQSVYVTSLDGEWTVLWDYNESEDFLKMDEN
;
A
#
# COMPACT_ATOMS: atom_id res chain seq x y z
N MET A 1 22.18 1.01 -55.81
CA MET A 1 20.90 0.88 -55.06
C MET A 1 21.00 0.00 -53.80
N VAL A 2 21.96 -0.93 -53.71
CA VAL A 2 22.09 -1.91 -52.59
C VAL A 2 22.57 -1.29 -51.25
N ILE A 3 23.47 -0.31 -51.28
CA ILE A 3 24.08 0.30 -50.07
C ILE A 3 23.04 1.01 -49.17
N ARG A 4 22.00 1.62 -49.77
CA ARG A 4 20.95 2.34 -49.03
C ARG A 4 20.05 1.40 -48.20
N ASN A 5 19.90 0.15 -48.61
CA ASN A 5 19.11 -0.85 -47.88
C ASN A 5 19.88 -1.45 -46.70
N TYR A 6 21.22 -1.56 -46.80
CA TYR A 6 22.06 -2.00 -45.69
C TYR A 6 22.07 -0.98 -44.55
N GLN A 7 22.18 0.31 -44.85
CA GLN A 7 22.14 1.35 -43.82
C GLN A 7 20.78 1.43 -43.12
N LYS A 8 19.67 1.26 -43.85
CA LYS A 8 18.33 1.20 -43.23
C LYS A 8 18.17 -0.03 -42.33
N ARG A 9 18.65 -1.20 -42.75
CA ARG A 9 18.62 -2.43 -41.93
C ARG A 9 19.47 -2.30 -40.68
N PHE A 10 20.65 -1.69 -40.79
CA PHE A 10 21.53 -1.43 -39.64
C PHE A 10 20.90 -0.44 -38.66
N LEU A 11 20.29 0.64 -39.17
CA LEU A 11 19.58 1.62 -38.35
C LEU A 11 18.39 0.99 -37.60
N ILE A 12 17.61 0.15 -38.28
CA ILE A 12 16.49 -0.58 -37.65
C ILE A 12 17.00 -1.54 -36.57
N LEU A 13 18.08 -2.28 -36.83
CA LEU A 13 18.66 -3.21 -35.85
C LEU A 13 19.19 -2.47 -34.62
N PHE A 14 19.85 -1.32 -34.82
CA PHE A 14 20.31 -0.46 -33.74
C PHE A 14 19.15 0.07 -32.88
N LEU A 15 18.05 0.49 -33.52
CA LEU A 15 16.86 0.99 -32.83
C LEU A 15 16.17 -0.11 -32.01
N ILE A 16 16.10 -1.33 -32.54
CA ILE A 16 15.58 -2.50 -31.81
C ILE A 16 16.45 -2.82 -30.60
N VAL A 17 17.78 -2.84 -30.74
CA VAL A 17 18.70 -3.08 -29.61
C VAL A 17 18.56 -2.00 -28.54
N MET A 18 18.39 -0.74 -28.94
CA MET A 18 18.19 0.37 -28.00
C MET A 18 16.87 0.23 -27.23
N ILE A 19 15.78 -0.14 -27.91
CA ILE A 19 14.48 -0.39 -27.28
C ILE A 19 14.56 -1.57 -26.29
N ILE A 20 15.20 -2.68 -26.69
CA ILE A 20 15.39 -3.85 -25.81
C ILE A 20 16.26 -3.48 -24.60
N GLY A 21 17.33 -2.71 -24.82
CA GLY A 21 18.18 -2.23 -23.73
C GLY A 21 17.42 -1.34 -22.75
N MET A 22 16.57 -0.45 -23.25
CA MET A 22 15.74 0.43 -22.41
C MET A 22 14.72 -0.38 -21.60
N LEU A 23 14.07 -1.37 -22.22
CA LEU A 23 13.17 -2.32 -21.53
C LEU A 23 13.90 -3.12 -20.46
N ALA A 24 15.11 -3.61 -20.73
CA ALA A 24 15.90 -4.36 -19.75
C ALA A 24 16.31 -3.49 -18.56
N VAL A 25 16.64 -2.21 -18.79
CA VAL A 25 16.95 -1.25 -17.72
C VAL A 25 15.71 -1.00 -16.84
N VAL A 26 14.54 -0.77 -17.45
CA VAL A 26 13.29 -0.59 -16.70
C VAL A 26 12.97 -1.83 -15.85
N LEU A 27 13.08 -3.04 -16.43
CA LEU A 27 12.86 -4.29 -15.70
C LEU A 27 13.90 -4.53 -14.59
N PHE A 28 15.15 -4.11 -14.80
CA PHE A 28 16.18 -4.22 -13.76
C PHE A 28 15.86 -3.31 -12.56
N PHE A 29 15.46 -2.07 -12.80
CA PHE A 29 15.08 -1.14 -11.73
C PHE A 29 13.81 -1.56 -10.97
N THR A 30 12.86 -2.23 -11.62
CA THR A 30 11.69 -2.77 -10.91
C THR A 30 12.04 -3.97 -10.03
N PHE A 31 13.01 -4.81 -10.43
CA PHE A 31 13.46 -5.96 -9.64
C PHE A 31 14.39 -5.58 -8.47
N VAL A 32 15.14 -4.48 -8.56
CA VAL A 32 16.18 -4.09 -7.58
C VAL A 32 15.64 -3.26 -6.41
N LYS A 33 14.35 -2.92 -6.35
CA LYS A 33 13.78 -2.24 -5.18
C LYS A 33 13.89 -3.11 -3.92
N SER A 34 14.36 -2.51 -2.82
CA SER A 34 14.43 -3.18 -1.52
C SER A 34 13.03 -3.60 -1.05
N PRO A 35 12.91 -4.66 -0.24
CA PRO A 35 11.64 -5.06 0.38
C PRO A 35 10.93 -3.89 1.09
N SER A 36 11.65 -3.08 1.85
CA SER A 36 11.10 -1.86 2.49
C SER A 36 10.54 -0.85 1.48
N SER A 37 11.20 -0.63 0.33
CA SER A 37 10.66 0.23 -0.73
C SER A 37 9.40 -0.34 -1.38
N LYS A 38 9.30 -1.67 -1.50
CA LYS A 38 8.09 -2.32 -2.02
C LYS A 38 6.94 -2.26 -1.01
N ALA A 39 7.24 -2.46 0.28
CA ALA A 39 6.29 -2.27 1.36
C ALA A 39 5.71 -0.86 1.36
N LYS A 40 6.58 0.17 1.28
CA LYS A 40 6.16 1.57 1.19
C LYS A 40 5.25 1.81 0.00
N ALA A 41 5.64 1.32 -1.19
CA ALA A 41 4.83 1.47 -2.40
C ALA A 41 3.46 0.79 -2.28
N ALA A 42 3.36 -0.34 -1.59
CA ALA A 42 2.08 -1.01 -1.34
C ALA A 42 1.18 -0.19 -0.41
N VAL A 43 1.74 0.46 0.63
CA VAL A 43 0.97 1.39 1.49
C VAL A 43 0.53 2.63 0.70
N GLU A 44 1.43 3.21 -0.10
CA GLU A 44 1.10 4.36 -0.94
C GLU A 44 -0.02 4.03 -1.93
N GLU A 45 0.02 2.85 -2.56
CA GLU A 45 -1.04 2.38 -3.47
C GLU A 45 -2.36 2.15 -2.71
N PHE A 46 -2.32 1.53 -1.52
CA PHE A 46 -3.49 1.33 -0.68
C PHE A 46 -4.19 2.66 -0.35
N TYR A 47 -3.45 3.66 0.15
CA TYR A 47 -4.02 4.95 0.51
C TYR A 47 -4.35 5.83 -0.70
N ALA A 48 -3.71 5.62 -1.85
CA ALA A 48 -4.13 6.25 -3.10
C ALA A 48 -5.52 5.78 -3.52
N TYR A 49 -5.81 4.47 -3.43
CA TYR A 49 -7.17 3.98 -3.67
C TYR A 49 -8.19 4.58 -2.70
N GLU A 50 -7.87 4.67 -1.40
CA GLU A 50 -8.77 5.28 -0.42
C GLU A 50 -8.96 6.79 -0.63
N GLN A 51 -7.90 7.52 -0.98
CA GLN A 51 -7.93 8.94 -1.34
C GLN A 51 -8.88 9.21 -2.53
N ASP A 52 -8.88 8.31 -3.51
CA ASP A 52 -9.77 8.34 -4.69
C ASP A 52 -11.20 7.83 -4.38
N GLY A 53 -11.48 7.45 -3.13
CA GLY A 53 -12.75 6.86 -2.71
C GLY A 53 -12.98 5.44 -3.24
N ASN A 54 -11.95 4.79 -3.79
CA ASN A 54 -11.99 3.45 -4.33
C ASN A 54 -11.68 2.39 -3.27
N PHE A 55 -12.47 2.39 -2.19
CA PHE A 55 -12.32 1.46 -1.06
C PHE A 55 -12.43 -0.02 -1.46
N ALA A 56 -13.08 -0.32 -2.58
CA ALA A 56 -13.17 -1.68 -3.09
C ALA A 56 -11.82 -2.24 -3.58
N GLU A 57 -10.93 -1.40 -4.10
CA GLU A 57 -9.58 -1.81 -4.51
C GLU A 57 -8.61 -1.82 -3.34
N SER A 58 -8.65 -0.84 -2.43
CA SER A 58 -7.86 -0.88 -1.19
C SER A 58 -8.17 -2.14 -0.38
N TRP A 59 -9.45 -2.53 -0.29
CA TRP A 59 -9.85 -3.77 0.39
C TRP A 59 -9.21 -5.02 -0.21
N LYS A 60 -8.99 -5.07 -1.52
CA LYS A 60 -8.34 -6.23 -2.16
C LYS A 60 -6.88 -6.39 -1.76
N MET A 61 -6.22 -5.30 -1.37
CA MET A 61 -4.83 -5.31 -0.93
C MET A 61 -4.66 -5.80 0.51
N PHE A 62 -5.75 -6.00 1.26
CA PHE A 62 -5.66 -6.55 2.59
C PHE A 62 -5.17 -7.99 2.62
N HIS A 63 -4.43 -8.32 3.67
CA HIS A 63 -4.08 -9.69 4.03
C HIS A 63 -5.37 -10.50 4.30
N PRO A 64 -5.40 -11.83 4.02
CA PRO A 64 -6.59 -12.67 4.27
C PRO A 64 -7.18 -12.52 5.68
N PHE A 65 -6.33 -12.47 6.70
CA PHE A 65 -6.75 -12.20 8.10
C PHE A 65 -7.62 -10.93 8.22
N MET A 66 -7.22 -9.84 7.58
CA MET A 66 -7.97 -8.59 7.61
C MET A 66 -9.31 -8.74 6.87
N LYS A 67 -9.33 -9.48 5.75
CA LYS A 67 -10.54 -9.71 4.96
C LYS A 67 -11.57 -10.59 5.67
N GLU A 68 -11.12 -11.49 6.54
CA GLU A 68 -12.01 -12.29 7.40
C GLU A 68 -12.69 -11.41 8.46
N ARG A 69 -11.98 -10.41 8.99
CA ARG A 69 -12.51 -9.45 9.97
C ARG A 69 -13.36 -8.35 9.33
N LEU A 70 -12.94 -7.87 8.17
CA LEU A 70 -13.55 -6.74 7.46
C LEU A 70 -14.32 -7.26 6.25
N GLU A 71 -15.61 -7.55 6.45
CA GLU A 71 -16.50 -7.85 5.32
C GLU A 71 -16.46 -6.68 4.33
N LYS A 72 -16.37 -6.99 3.03
CA LYS A 72 -16.04 -6.00 2.00
C LYS A 72 -17.03 -4.84 1.94
N ASN A 73 -18.33 -5.12 1.90
CA ASN A 73 -19.33 -4.07 1.76
C ASN A 73 -19.39 -3.21 3.04
N GLN A 74 -19.35 -3.87 4.19
CA GLN A 74 -19.29 -3.20 5.49
C GLN A 74 -18.07 -2.28 5.60
N TYR A 75 -16.88 -2.75 5.21
CA TYR A 75 -15.67 -1.93 5.20
C TYR A 75 -15.81 -0.71 4.28
N ILE A 76 -16.36 -0.89 3.07
CA ILE A 76 -16.56 0.24 2.15
C ILE A 76 -17.51 1.27 2.77
N GLU A 77 -18.63 0.83 3.32
CA GLU A 77 -19.62 1.71 3.96
C GLU A 77 -19.04 2.44 5.17
N ASP A 78 -18.36 1.71 6.06
CA ASP A 78 -17.78 2.25 7.29
C ASP A 78 -16.64 3.23 7.00
N ARG A 79 -15.77 2.94 6.02
CA ARG A 79 -14.69 3.87 5.62
C ARG A 79 -15.25 5.15 5.02
N VAL A 80 -16.25 5.06 4.14
CA VAL A 80 -16.93 6.25 3.59
C VAL A 80 -17.56 7.06 4.72
N GLN A 81 -18.25 6.40 5.66
CA GLN A 81 -18.90 7.10 6.75
C GLN A 81 -17.88 7.82 7.65
N ALA A 82 -16.89 7.07 8.14
CA ALA A 82 -15.92 7.54 9.14
C ALA A 82 -14.91 8.55 8.59
N LEU A 83 -14.50 8.43 7.32
CA LEU A 83 -13.54 9.36 6.73
C LEU A 83 -14.23 10.55 6.06
N PHE A 84 -15.33 10.32 5.33
CA PHE A 84 -15.89 11.31 4.42
C PHE A 84 -17.17 11.94 4.95
N ASN A 85 -18.21 11.15 5.17
CA ASN A 85 -19.55 11.68 5.46
C ASN A 85 -19.58 12.43 6.79
N ASP A 86 -19.06 11.81 7.86
CA ASP A 86 -19.08 12.42 9.19
C ASP A 86 -18.22 13.69 9.25
N ASN A 87 -17.13 13.75 8.48
CA ASN A 87 -16.22 14.90 8.45
C ASN A 87 -16.58 15.95 7.38
N GLY A 88 -17.58 15.68 6.54
CA GLY A 88 -17.99 16.55 5.44
C GLY A 88 -16.89 16.79 4.40
N VAL A 89 -16.08 15.76 4.11
CA VAL A 89 -15.01 15.79 3.11
C VAL A 89 -15.28 14.78 1.99
N HIS A 90 -14.58 14.91 0.87
CA HIS A 90 -14.68 13.99 -0.27
C HIS A 90 -13.37 13.29 -0.62
N THR A 91 -12.28 13.68 0.04
CA THR A 91 -10.92 13.15 -0.16
C THR A 91 -10.02 13.63 0.99
N PHE A 92 -8.78 13.16 1.02
CA PHE A 92 -7.72 13.59 1.94
C PHE A 92 -6.38 13.64 1.20
N SER A 93 -5.36 14.23 1.80
CA SER A 93 -3.96 14.01 1.35
C SER A 93 -3.24 13.13 2.36
N PHE A 94 -2.16 12.47 1.98
CA PHE A 94 -1.44 11.61 2.92
C PHE A 94 0.07 11.60 2.72
N THR A 95 0.79 11.21 3.77
CA THR A 95 2.22 10.89 3.73
C THR A 95 2.47 9.52 4.33
N VAL A 96 3.48 8.82 3.79
CA VAL A 96 3.93 7.52 4.27
C VAL A 96 5.40 7.62 4.65
N ASP A 97 5.71 7.27 5.89
CA ASP A 97 7.09 7.25 6.39
C ASP A 97 7.89 6.09 5.79
N ASP A 98 9.17 6.00 6.14
CA ASP A 98 10.00 4.89 5.68
C ASP A 98 9.74 3.64 6.54
N PRO A 99 9.42 2.48 5.93
CA PRO A 99 9.04 1.30 6.71
C PRO A 99 10.22 0.65 7.45
N GLU A 100 9.98 0.30 8.71
CA GLU A 100 10.86 -0.46 9.58
C GLU A 100 10.50 -1.95 9.56
N LEU A 101 11.51 -2.83 9.46
CA LEU A 101 11.31 -4.28 9.54
C LEU A 101 11.11 -4.73 10.99
N ILE A 102 9.99 -5.38 11.25
CA ILE A 102 9.68 -6.08 12.50
C ILE A 102 9.64 -7.58 12.21
N LYS A 103 10.23 -8.37 13.11
CA LYS A 103 10.28 -9.83 12.99
C LYS A 103 9.38 -10.50 13.99
N ASN A 104 8.76 -11.61 13.58
CA ASN A 104 7.86 -12.42 14.40
C ASN A 104 6.74 -11.59 15.05
N TRP A 105 6.10 -10.72 14.26
CA TRP A 105 5.02 -9.88 14.73
C TRP A 105 3.69 -10.63 14.63
N GLN A 106 2.83 -10.48 15.63
CA GLN A 106 1.49 -11.07 15.68
C GLN A 106 0.44 -9.97 15.49
N VAL A 107 -0.59 -10.27 14.73
CA VAL A 107 -1.65 -9.28 14.40
C VAL A 107 -2.56 -9.04 15.61
N ASP A 108 -2.84 -10.10 16.35
CA ASP A 108 -3.54 -10.16 17.63
C ASP A 108 -2.91 -11.25 18.54
N GLU A 109 -3.34 -11.34 19.80
CA GLU A 109 -2.80 -12.29 20.79
C GLU A 109 -2.92 -13.77 20.38
N ASP A 110 -3.93 -14.12 19.56
CA ASP A 110 -4.27 -15.50 19.17
C ASP A 110 -3.73 -15.90 17.78
N SER A 111 -3.17 -14.95 17.02
CA SER A 111 -2.69 -15.14 15.66
C SER A 111 -1.30 -15.76 15.58
N GLU A 112 -1.06 -16.59 14.56
CA GLU A 112 0.28 -17.08 14.27
C GLU A 112 1.21 -15.91 13.89
N PRO A 113 2.47 -15.91 14.38
CA PRO A 113 3.41 -14.83 14.09
C PRO A 113 3.79 -14.80 12.61
N ILE A 114 3.82 -13.60 12.05
CA ILE A 114 4.34 -13.33 10.71
C ILE A 114 5.84 -13.04 10.84
N GLU A 115 6.67 -13.85 10.19
CA GLU A 115 8.13 -13.81 10.34
C GLU A 115 8.73 -12.44 10.02
N GLU A 116 8.25 -11.78 8.97
CA GLU A 116 8.72 -10.47 8.54
C GLU A 116 7.53 -9.57 8.15
N VAL A 117 7.40 -8.45 8.85
CA VAL A 117 6.47 -7.37 8.52
C VAL A 117 7.19 -6.04 8.48
N TYR A 118 6.71 -5.14 7.64
CA TYR A 118 7.22 -3.78 7.55
C TYR A 118 6.17 -2.85 8.17
N LYS A 119 6.53 -2.20 9.28
CA LYS A 119 5.71 -1.18 9.94
C LYS A 119 6.06 0.19 9.39
N THR A 120 5.04 0.99 9.08
CA THR A 120 5.21 2.39 8.71
C THR A 120 4.11 3.22 9.35
N GLU A 121 4.39 4.50 9.58
CA GLU A 121 3.37 5.47 9.96
C GLU A 121 2.76 6.08 8.70
N VAL A 122 1.44 6.24 8.71
CA VAL A 122 0.67 6.97 7.69
C VAL A 122 -0.05 8.12 8.35
N ARG A 123 0.10 9.31 7.77
CA ARG A 123 -0.65 10.51 8.17
C ARG A 123 -1.60 10.90 7.06
N GLN A 124 -2.89 10.94 7.36
CA GLN A 124 -3.95 11.38 6.46
C GLN A 124 -4.43 12.76 6.91
N PHE A 125 -4.36 13.77 6.04
CA PHE A 125 -4.73 15.15 6.31
C PHE A 125 -6.07 15.50 5.68
N PHE A 126 -6.97 16.05 6.50
CA PHE A 126 -8.34 16.37 6.13
C PHE A 126 -8.63 17.86 6.35
N GLU A 127 -9.42 18.43 5.45
CA GLU A 127 -9.95 19.81 5.55
C GLU A 127 -11.48 19.73 5.65
N GLY A 128 -11.99 19.41 6.85
CA GLY A 128 -13.40 19.09 7.06
C GLY A 128 -14.22 20.22 7.66
N ILE A 129 -15.51 19.96 7.87
CA ILE A 129 -16.46 20.91 8.48
C ILE A 129 -16.11 21.25 9.94
N PHE A 130 -15.28 20.43 10.57
CA PHE A 130 -14.77 20.61 11.94
C PHE A 130 -13.39 21.28 11.98
N GLY A 131 -12.89 21.76 10.84
CA GLY A 131 -11.54 22.31 10.69
C GLY A 131 -10.56 21.27 10.15
N ASN A 132 -9.27 21.64 10.16
CA ASN A 132 -8.20 20.79 9.65
C ASN A 132 -7.76 19.80 10.73
N PHE A 133 -7.64 18.53 10.37
CA PHE A 133 -7.18 17.49 11.27
C PHE A 133 -6.37 16.44 10.53
N GLU A 134 -5.62 15.65 11.28
CA GLU A 134 -4.90 14.50 10.74
C GLU A 134 -5.25 13.22 11.49
N ILE A 135 -5.26 12.11 10.77
CA ILE A 135 -5.32 10.75 11.34
C ILE A 135 -3.94 10.14 11.16
N VAL A 136 -3.31 9.79 12.28
CA VAL A 136 -2.02 9.09 12.32
C VAL A 136 -2.27 7.62 12.62
N GLN A 137 -1.80 6.73 11.74
CA GLN A 137 -2.05 5.30 11.86
C GLN A 137 -0.76 4.50 11.62
N SER A 138 -0.47 3.54 12.49
CA SER A 138 0.54 2.51 12.22
C SER A 138 -0.04 1.47 11.26
N VAL A 139 0.67 1.22 10.16
CA VAL A 139 0.28 0.31 9.09
C VAL A 139 1.37 -0.72 8.89
N TYR A 140 0.96 -1.98 8.73
CA TYR A 140 1.86 -3.12 8.60
C TYR A 140 1.70 -3.73 7.22
N VAL A 141 2.80 -4.19 6.63
CA VAL A 141 2.78 -4.84 5.32
C VAL A 141 3.64 -6.08 5.35
N THR A 142 3.14 -7.16 4.75
CA THR A 142 3.93 -8.37 4.52
C THR A 142 3.77 -8.88 3.08
N SER A 143 4.73 -9.68 2.64
CA SER A 143 4.69 -10.34 1.34
C SER A 143 4.11 -11.73 1.49
N LEU A 144 2.87 -11.93 1.04
CA LEU A 144 2.20 -13.23 1.01
C LEU A 144 2.21 -13.75 -0.44
N ASP A 145 2.83 -14.90 -0.70
CA ASP A 145 2.93 -15.51 -2.04
C ASP A 145 3.48 -14.57 -3.14
N GLY A 146 4.30 -13.59 -2.75
CA GLY A 146 4.89 -12.59 -3.64
C GLY A 146 4.03 -11.34 -3.86
N GLU A 147 2.85 -11.27 -3.26
CA GLU A 147 1.97 -10.10 -3.23
C GLU A 147 2.14 -9.34 -1.91
N TRP A 148 2.25 -8.02 -1.99
CA TRP A 148 2.34 -7.16 -0.80
C TRP A 148 0.94 -6.88 -0.28
N THR A 149 0.71 -7.24 0.98
CA THR A 149 -0.61 -7.16 1.61
C THR A 149 -0.57 -6.29 2.86
N VAL A 150 -1.64 -5.53 3.08
CA VAL A 150 -1.77 -4.58 4.19
C VAL A 150 -2.43 -5.25 5.40
N LEU A 151 -1.93 -4.91 6.59
CA LEU A 151 -2.45 -5.31 7.90
C LEU A 151 -2.51 -4.11 8.85
N TRP A 152 -3.38 -4.23 9.86
CA TRP A 152 -3.43 -3.33 11.01
C TRP A 152 -3.22 -4.12 12.29
N ASP A 153 -2.69 -3.44 13.32
CA ASP A 153 -2.44 -4.03 14.63
C ASP A 153 -3.70 -3.97 15.49
N TYR A 154 -4.07 -5.09 16.09
CA TYR A 154 -5.21 -5.16 17.00
C TYR A 154 -4.81 -5.39 18.45
N ASN A 155 -3.53 -5.65 18.74
CA ASN A 155 -3.05 -5.84 20.12
C ASN A 155 -3.24 -4.55 20.95
N GLU A 156 -2.89 -3.39 20.39
CA GLU A 156 -3.00 -2.11 21.12
C GLU A 156 -4.47 -1.70 21.35
N SER A 157 -5.40 -2.09 20.47
CA SER A 157 -6.82 -1.72 20.59
C SER A 157 -7.55 -2.48 21.70
N GLU A 158 -7.14 -3.73 21.98
CA GLU A 158 -7.72 -4.53 23.05
C GLU A 158 -7.27 -4.05 24.44
N ASP A 159 -6.03 -3.56 24.56
CA ASP A 159 -5.53 -2.97 25.79
C ASP A 159 -6.32 -1.71 26.21
N PHE A 160 -6.72 -0.88 25.24
CA PHE A 160 -7.58 0.29 25.50
C PHE A 160 -8.98 -0.11 25.98
N LEU A 161 -9.58 -1.17 25.42
CA LEU A 161 -10.90 -1.65 25.85
C LEU A 161 -10.85 -2.31 27.25
N LYS A 162 -9.75 -2.98 27.59
CA LYS A 162 -9.52 -3.57 28.93
C LYS A 162 -9.28 -2.51 30.02
N MET A 163 -8.93 -1.26 29.66
CA MET A 163 -8.78 -0.17 30.62
C MET A 163 -10.10 0.44 31.09
N ASP A 164 -11.17 0.36 30.30
CA ASP A 164 -12.50 0.89 30.66
C ASP A 164 -13.33 -0.08 31.54
N GLU A 165 -12.86 -1.32 31.74
CA GLU A 165 -13.50 -2.32 32.61
C GLU A 165 -12.97 -2.35 34.07
N ASN A 166 -12.05 -1.45 34.44
CA ASN A 166 -11.47 -1.35 35.80
C ASN A 166 -11.82 -0.04 36.52
#